data_AF-A0A0V0YZJ2-F1
#
_entry.id   AF-A0A0V0YZJ2-F1
#
_cell.length_a   1.000
_cell.length_b   1.000
_cell.length_c   1.000
_cell.angle_alpha   90.00
_cell.angle_beta   90.00
_cell.angle_gamma   90.00
#
_symmetry.space_group_name_H-M   'P 1'
#
loop_
_entity.id
_entity.type
_entity.pdbx_description
1 polymer ?
#
loop_
_entity_poly.entity_id
_entity_poly.type
_entity_poly.pdbx_seq_one_letter_code
_entity_poly.pdbx_strand_id
1 'polypeptide(L)' 'MYLQIQIREEDRDACRFLWRNETQEVCKYRLTRVCFGLTCSPFLAVSTVRVHARRHQATAPRAASEVLCNMYVDDLATS' A
#
# COMPACT_ATOMS: atom_id res chain seq x y z
N MET A 1 2.76 -4.41 2.10
CA MET A 1 3.06 -3.01 1.75
C MET A 1 1.78 -2.18 1.57
N TYR A 2 0.94 -2.49 0.58
CA TYR A 2 -0.28 -1.71 0.24
C TYR A 2 -1.27 -1.55 1.40
N LEU A 3 -1.63 -2.65 2.08
CA LEU A 3 -2.66 -2.64 3.14
C LEU A 3 -2.27 -1.84 4.40
N GLN A 4 -1.02 -1.35 4.49
CA GLN A 4 -0.60 -0.46 5.58
C GLN A 4 -1.00 1.01 5.33
N ILE A 5 -1.46 1.35 4.13
CA ILE A 5 -1.86 2.70 3.74
C ILE A 5 -3.38 2.83 3.84
N GLN A 6 -3.85 3.78 4.64
CA GLN A 6 -5.27 4.05 4.80
C GLN A 6 -5.85 4.83 3.62
N ILE A 7 -7.03 4.43 3.17
CA ILE A 7 -7.83 5.23 2.22
C ILE A 7 -8.68 6.19 3.04
N ARG A 8 -8.64 7.47 2.67
CA ARG A 8 -9.48 8.52 3.26
C ARG A 8 -10.94 8.15 3.10
N GLU A 9 -11.77 8.50 4.07
CA GLU A 9 -13.14 8.02 4.11
C GLU A 9 -13.96 8.42 2.88
N GLU A 10 -13.72 9.64 2.38
CA GLU A 10 -14.31 10.19 1.16
C GLU A 10 -13.94 9.42 -0.12
N ASP A 11 -12.79 8.76 -0.16
CA ASP A 11 -12.27 8.06 -1.35
C ASP A 11 -12.66 6.57 -1.38
N ARG A 12 -13.14 6.01 -0.25
CA ARG A 12 -13.38 4.56 -0.10
C ARG A 12 -14.43 4.01 -1.07
N ASP A 13 -15.32 4.87 -1.56
CA ASP A 13 -16.38 4.42 -2.47
C ASP A 13 -15.86 4.00 -3.84
N ALA A 14 -14.71 4.54 -4.28
CA ALA A 14 -14.03 4.11 -5.50
C ALA A 14 -13.50 2.67 -5.41
N CYS A 15 -13.34 2.13 -4.20
CA CYS A 15 -12.90 0.76 -3.93
C CYS A 15 -14.05 -0.13 -3.42
N ARG A 16 -15.28 0.16 -3.85
CA ARG A 16 -16.47 -0.65 -3.51
C ARG A 16 -16.49 -1.93 -4.34
N PHE A 17 -16.83 -3.05 -3.70
CA PHE A 17 -17.05 -4.33 -4.37
C PHE A 17 -18.27 -5.06 -3.82
N LEU A 18 -18.78 -6.00 -4.61
CA LEU A 18 -19.87 -6.89 -4.24
C LEU A 18 -19.30 -8.25 -3.85
N TRP A 19 -19.90 -8.87 -2.85
CA TRP A 19 -19.55 -10.22 -2.42
C TRP A 19 -20.81 -10.98 -2.01
N ARG A 20 -20.83 -12.30 -2.22
CA ARG A 20 -21.89 -13.16 -1.72
C ARG A 20 -21.46 -13.76 -0.39
N ASN A 21 -22.24 -13.54 0.66
CA ASN A 21 -22.01 -14.18 1.94
C ASN A 21 -22.37 -15.69 1.88
N GLU A 22 -22.23 -16.38 3.00
CA GLU A 22 -22.52 -17.81 3.13
C GLU A 22 -23.98 -18.17 2.77
N THR A 23 -24.91 -17.22 2.96
CA THR A 23 -26.34 -17.37 2.62
C THR A 23 -26.66 -16.96 1.17
N GLN A 24 -25.64 -16.75 0.32
CA GLN A 24 -25.75 -16.32 -1.09
C GLN A 24 -26.31 -14.89 -1.30
N GLU A 25 -26.46 -14.11 -0.24
CA GLU A 25 -26.94 -12.73 -0.29
C GLU A 25 -25.83 -11.79 -0.77
N VAL A 26 -26.19 -10.83 -1.63
CA VAL A 26 -25.24 -9.85 -2.16
C VAL A 26 -25.01 -8.75 -1.14
N CYS A 27 -23.79 -8.72 -0.61
CA CYS A 27 -23.30 -7.70 0.30
C CYS A 27 -22.43 -6.68 -0.44
N LYS A 28 -22.43 -5.44 0.05
CA LYS A 28 -21.59 -4.34 -0.45
C LYS A 28 -20.47 -4.08 0.55
N TYR A 29 -19.24 -4.11 0.09
CA TYR A 29 -18.06 -3.81 0.90
C TYR A 29 -17.28 -2.66 0.29
N ARG A 30 -16.50 -1.98 1.14
CA ARG A 30 -15.54 -0.95 0.72
C ARG A 30 -14.22 -1.23 1.38
N LEU A 31 -13.15 -1.21 0.60
CA LEU A 31 -11.81 -1.32 1.17
C LEU A 31 -11.48 -0.04 1.95
N THR A 32 -10.87 -0.21 3.12
CA THR A 32 -10.42 0.90 3.99
C THR A 32 -8.91 1.17 3.87
N ARG A 33 -8.23 0.35 3.05
CA ARG A 33 -6.79 0.35 2.82
C ARG A 33 -6.52 0.18 1.34
N VAL A 34 -5.41 0.73 0.86
CA VAL A 34 -4.96 0.59 -0.53
C VAL A 34 -4.78 -0.90 -0.83
N CYS A 35 -5.49 -1.41 -1.84
CA CYS A 35 -5.44 -2.82 -2.25
C CYS A 35 -4.56 -3.04 -3.47
N PHE A 36 -4.33 -4.29 -3.81
CA PHE A 36 -3.78 -4.64 -5.11
C PHE A 36 -4.79 -4.32 -6.23
N GLY A 37 -4.29 -3.98 -7.41
CA GLY A 37 -5.12 -3.77 -8.61
C GLY A 37 -5.60 -2.35 -8.89
N LEU A 38 -5.38 -1.38 -7.98
CA LEU A 38 -5.57 0.02 -8.35
C LEU A 38 -4.37 0.51 -9.16
N THR A 39 -4.62 1.32 -10.18
CA THR A 39 -3.57 1.94 -11.00
C THR A 39 -2.61 2.79 -10.17
N CYS A 40 -3.10 3.38 -9.08
CA CYS A 40 -2.31 4.23 -8.18
C CYS A 40 -1.58 3.45 -7.06
N SER A 41 -1.91 2.18 -6.81
CA SER A 41 -1.37 1.42 -5.67
C SER A 41 0.16 1.33 -5.66
N PRO A 42 0.85 1.04 -6.78
CA PRO A 42 2.32 0.99 -6.81
C PRO A 42 2.95 2.32 -6.41
N PHE A 43 2.44 3.42 -6.96
CA PHE A 43 2.94 4.76 -6.65
C PHE A 43 2.75 5.12 -5.18
N LEU A 44 1.54 4.91 -4.64
CA LEU A 44 1.23 5.21 -3.24
C LEU A 44 2.14 4.42 -2.28
N ALA A 45 2.35 3.13 -2.57
CA ALA A 45 3.21 2.26 -1.77
C ALA A 45 4.67 2.71 -1.79
N VAL A 46 5.27 2.83 -2.97
CA VAL A 46 6.67 3.21 -3.14
C VAL A 46 6.94 4.60 -2.57
N SER A 47 6.07 5.56 -2.85
CA SER A 47 6.21 6.93 -2.33
C SER A 47 6.21 6.95 -0.79
N THR A 48 5.26 6.24 -0.16
CA THR A 48 5.17 6.14 1.30
C THR A 48 6.44 5.56 1.90
N VAL A 49 6.93 4.44 1.37
CA VAL A 49 8.13 3.77 1.87
C VAL A 49 9.39 4.64 1.68
N ARG A 50 9.53 5.33 0.54
CA ARG A 50 10.64 6.27 0.31
C ARG A 50 10.63 7.47 1.27
N VAL A 51 9.45 7.98 1.62
CA VAL A 51 9.32 9.05 2.63
C VAL A 51 9.83 8.55 3.99
N HIS A 52 9.43 7.34 4.40
CA HIS A 52 9.92 6.76 5.65
C HIS A 52 11.44 6.50 5.63
N ALA A 53 11.99 5.98 4.53
CA ALA A 53 13.43 5.78 4.39
C ALA A 53 14.23 7.09 4.54
N ARG A 54 13.81 8.15 3.85
CA ARG A 54 14.44 9.48 3.96
C ARG A 54 14.36 10.03 5.39
N ARG A 55 13.21 9.89 6.06
CA ARG A 55 13.05 10.35 7.45
C ARG A 55 13.99 9.64 8.43
N HIS A 56 14.33 8.38 8.17
CA HIS A 56 15.17 7.56 9.05
C HIS A 56 16.61 7.40 8.52
N GLN A 57 17.03 8.22 7.56
CA GLN A 57 18.37 8.12 6.98
C GLN A 57 19.48 8.31 8.03
N ALA A 58 19.27 9.17 9.03
CA ALA A 58 20.24 9.40 10.11
C ALA A 58 20.30 8.24 11.11
N THR A 59 19.17 7.59 11.41
CA THR A 59 19.07 6.54 12.44
C THR A 59 19.28 5.13 11.89
N ALA A 60 19.02 4.92 10.60
CA ALA A 60 19.16 3.62 9.92
C ALA A 60 19.71 3.80 8.49
N PRO A 61 20.95 4.32 8.32
CA PRO A 61 21.49 4.71 7.01
C PRO A 61 21.56 3.55 6.00
N ARG A 62 21.95 2.34 6.44
CA ARG A 62 22.00 1.16 5.56
C ARG A 62 20.61 0.80 5.04
N ALA A 63 19.65 0.62 5.93
CA ALA A 63 18.28 0.26 5.56
C ALA A 63 17.62 1.33 4.68
N ALA A 64 17.84 2.61 4.99
CA ALA A 64 17.35 3.72 4.16
C ALA A 64 17.94 3.67 2.74
N SER A 65 19.25 3.39 2.61
CA SER A 65 19.90 3.25 1.31
C SER A 65 19.34 2.07 0.50
N GLU A 66 19.22 0.89 1.12
CA GLU A 66 18.65 -0.30 0.48
C GLU A 66 17.25 -0.02 -0.08
N VAL A 67 16.38 0.59 0.73
CA VAL A 67 15.02 0.94 0.30
C VAL A 67 15.00 1.97 -0.82
N LEU A 68 15.91 2.96 -0.80
CA LEU A 68 15.92 4.04 -1.78
C LEU A 68 16.51 3.62 -3.14
N CYS A 69 17.45 2.67 -3.13
CA CYS A 69 18.23 2.29 -4.30
C CYS A 69 17.85 0.92 -4.89
N ASN A 70 17.41 -0.02 -4.05
CA ASN A 70 17.29 -1.44 -4.42
C ASN A 70 15.85 -1.99 -4.30
N MET A 71 14.87 -1.12 -4.08
CA MET A 71 13.46 -1.51 -4.02
C MET A 71 12.77 -1.34 -5.39
N TYR A 72 12.08 -2.39 -5.85
CA TYR A 72 11.19 -2.35 -7.01
C TYR A 72 9.76 -2.67 -6.56
N VAL A 73 8.89 -1.65 -6.55
CA VAL A 73 7.52 -1.74 -6.06
C VAL A 73 7.47 -2.32 -4.64
N ASP A 74 7.06 -3.57 -4.46
CA ASP A 74 6.97 -4.27 -3.18
C ASP A 74 8.11 -5.23 -2.87
N ASP A 75 9.07 -5.38 -3.80
CA ASP A 75 10.25 -6.21 -3.62
C ASP A 75 11.48 -5.38 -3.25
N LEU A 76 12.24 -5.84 -2.26
CA LEU A 76 13.54 -5.28 -1.87
C LEU A 76 14.63 -6.32 -2.14
N ALA A 77 15.53 -6.02 -3.07
CA ALA A 77 16.66 -6.89 -3.41
C ALA A 77 17.92 -6.44 -2.65
N THR A 78 18.31 -7.17 -1.60
CA THR A 78 19.51 -6.90 -0.79
C THR A 78 20.36 -8.16 -0.67
N SER A 79 21.69 -8.01 -0.63
CA SER A 79 22.67 -9.07 -0.38
C SER A 79 23.03 -9.20 1.11
#